data_AF-A0ABD4S6B8-F1
#
_entry.id   AF-A0ABD4S6B8-F1
#
_cell.length_a   1.000
_cell.length_b   1.000
_cell.length_c   1.000
_cell.angle_alpha   90.00
_cell.angle_beta   90.00
_cell.angle_gamma   90.00
#
_symmetry.space_group_name_H-M   'P 1'
#
loop_
_entity.id
_entity.type
_entity.pdbx_description
1 polymer ?
#
loop_
_entity_poly.entity_id
_entity_poly.type
_entity_poly.pdbx_seq_one_letter_code
_entity_poly.pdbx_strand_id
1 'polypeptide(L)'
;MSKFELEEEEISIPRKDYKNEINKEIKNKFNEHTELPGINLLDLKENKKTKKGQVTLYIDDEDLKVLKTIAHLKKTTLNKVINEFIRANVRATKEHLPEELNIDKIAKEYDKRNKNKGPKK
;
A
#
# COMPACT_ATOMS: atom_id res chain seq x y z
N MET A 1 -49.85 4.38 47.85
CA MET A 1 -49.68 3.69 46.57
C MET A 1 -48.71 4.49 45.71
N SER A 2 -47.94 3.78 44.88
CA SER A 2 -46.57 4.05 44.42
C SER A 2 -46.22 5.45 43.88
N LYS A 3 -45.06 5.95 44.30
CA LYS A 3 -44.32 7.07 43.72
C LYS A 3 -43.33 6.45 42.72
N PHE A 4 -43.47 6.73 41.44
CA PHE A 4 -42.54 6.24 40.41
C PHE A 4 -41.22 7.00 40.55
N GLU A 5 -40.20 6.33 41.11
CA GLU A 5 -38.82 6.77 41.02
C GLU A 5 -38.28 6.26 39.68
N LEU A 6 -38.17 7.15 38.69
CA LEU A 6 -37.37 6.92 37.50
C LEU A 6 -35.92 7.10 37.92
N GLU A 7 -35.23 5.99 38.13
CA GLU A 7 -33.77 5.98 38.17
C GLU A 7 -33.28 6.54 36.82
N GLU A 8 -32.60 7.69 36.85
CA GLU A 8 -31.85 8.17 35.69
C GLU A 8 -30.68 7.20 35.50
N GLU A 9 -30.90 6.14 34.72
CA GLU A 9 -29.82 5.35 34.16
C GLU A 9 -28.98 6.30 33.32
N GLU A 10 -27.84 6.71 33.89
CA GLU A 10 -26.80 7.44 33.21
C GLU A 10 -26.32 6.56 32.05
N ILE A 11 -26.89 6.75 30.86
CA ILE A 11 -26.46 6.07 29.64
C ILE A 11 -25.07 6.62 29.30
N SER A 12 -24.06 6.05 29.93
CA SER A 12 -22.66 6.20 29.56
C SER A 12 -22.49 5.48 28.23
N ILE A 13 -22.72 6.22 27.14
CA ILE A 13 -22.34 5.78 25.80
C ILE A 13 -20.81 5.71 25.84
N PRO A 14 -20.20 4.51 25.88
CA PRO A 14 -18.76 4.43 25.77
C PRO A 14 -18.45 5.07 24.42
N ARG A 15 -17.56 6.07 24.38
CA ARG A 15 -17.10 6.66 23.12
C ARG A 15 -16.46 5.53 22.33
N LYS A 16 -17.29 4.84 21.54
CA LYS A 16 -16.93 3.62 20.86
C LYS A 16 -15.77 3.97 19.96
N ASP A 17 -14.69 3.30 20.27
CA ASP A 17 -13.44 3.11 19.56
C ASP A 17 -13.67 2.51 18.16
N TYR A 18 -14.63 3.03 17.41
CA TYR A 18 -15.04 2.58 16.07
C TYR A 18 -13.83 2.49 15.14
N LYS A 19 -12.91 3.45 15.28
CA LYS A 19 -11.64 3.46 14.56
C LYS A 19 -10.73 2.29 14.96
N ASN A 20 -10.70 1.90 16.22
CA ASN A 20 -9.88 0.80 16.71
C ASN A 20 -10.49 -0.57 16.35
N GLU A 21 -11.81 -0.71 16.40
CA GLU A 21 -12.52 -1.91 15.93
C GLU A 21 -12.30 -2.13 14.43
N ILE A 22 -12.54 -1.10 13.62
CA ILE A 22 -12.30 -1.15 12.16
C ILE A 22 -10.81 -1.44 11.87
N ASN A 23 -9.88 -0.78 12.56
CA ASN A 23 -8.45 -1.05 12.36
C ASN A 23 -8.05 -2.48 12.76
N LYS A 24 -8.66 -3.06 13.80
CA LYS A 24 -8.47 -4.45 14.20
C LYS A 24 -9.04 -5.41 13.16
N GLU A 25 -10.26 -5.15 12.69
CA GLU A 25 -10.92 -5.99 11.70
C GLU A 25 -10.19 -5.98 10.36
N ILE A 26 -9.72 -4.81 9.91
CA ILE A 26 -8.87 -4.67 8.71
C ILE A 26 -7.58 -5.47 8.88
N LYS A 27 -6.90 -5.37 10.03
CA LYS A 27 -5.69 -6.14 10.30
C LYS A 27 -5.94 -7.65 10.29
N ASN A 28 -7.04 -8.10 10.89
CA ASN A 28 -7.37 -9.51 10.98
C ASN A 28 -7.72 -10.10 9.61
N LYS A 29 -8.60 -9.45 8.83
CA LYS A 29 -8.99 -9.91 7.48
C LYS A 29 -7.84 -9.89 6.47
N PHE A 30 -6.91 -8.95 6.57
CA PHE A 30 -5.73 -8.94 5.68
C PHE A 30 -4.75 -10.08 5.98
N ASN A 31 -4.64 -10.51 7.23
CA ASN A 31 -3.77 -11.62 7.62
C ASN A 31 -4.33 -12.99 7.21
N GLU A 32 -5.64 -13.11 6.97
CA GLU A 32 -6.30 -14.37 6.57
C GLU A 32 -6.20 -14.68 5.06
N HIS A 33 -5.82 -13.71 4.21
CA HIS A 33 -5.89 -13.85 2.74
C HIS A 33 -4.56 -13.65 1.98
N THR A 34 -3.41 -13.68 2.63
CA THR A 34 -2.12 -13.59 1.93
C THR A 34 -1.48 -14.97 1.74
N GLU A 35 -1.99 -15.76 0.77
CA GLU A 35 -1.33 -16.99 0.30
C GLU A 35 -0.23 -16.74 -0.75
N LEU A 36 -0.04 -15.48 -1.15
CA LEU A 36 1.15 -15.01 -1.87
C LEU A 36 2.12 -14.37 -0.88
N PRO A 37 3.45 -14.35 -1.14
CA PRO A 37 4.42 -13.60 -0.34
C PRO A 37 4.25 -12.08 -0.58
N GLY A 38 3.04 -11.58 -0.37
CA GLY A 38 2.65 -10.19 -0.48
C GLY A 38 2.90 -9.51 0.85
N ILE A 39 3.75 -8.49 0.82
CA ILE A 39 4.06 -7.70 2.02
C ILE A 39 2.78 -7.10 2.59
N ASN A 40 2.57 -7.25 3.90
CA ASN A 40 1.54 -6.52 4.62
C ASN A 40 1.81 -5.01 4.46
N LEU A 41 0.99 -4.33 3.66
CA LEU A 41 1.07 -2.89 3.45
C LEU A 41 0.84 -2.12 4.75
N LEU A 42 0.29 -2.77 5.78
CA LEU A 42 0.20 -2.19 7.10
C LEU A 42 1.53 -2.21 7.88
N ASP A 43 2.59 -2.85 7.40
CA ASP A 43 3.88 -2.94 8.10
C ASP A 43 5.02 -2.25 7.33
N LEU A 44 4.70 -1.12 6.68
CA LEU A 44 5.67 -0.28 5.95
C LEU A 44 6.75 0.30 6.88
N LYS A 45 8.00 -0.17 6.73
CA LYS A 45 9.18 0.39 7.42
C LYS A 45 9.71 1.64 6.71
N GLU A 46 10.38 2.53 7.45
CA GLU A 46 11.06 3.68 6.86
C GLU A 46 12.37 3.29 6.17
N ASN A 47 12.57 3.77 4.94
CA ASN A 47 13.70 3.40 4.10
C ASN A 47 14.64 4.59 3.81
N LYS A 48 15.95 4.31 3.79
CA LYS A 48 17.02 5.28 3.48
C LYS A 48 16.85 5.92 2.09
N LYS A 49 17.29 7.18 1.95
CA LYS A 49 17.23 7.95 0.69
C LYS A 49 18.16 7.35 -0.37
N THR A 50 17.61 6.95 -1.52
CA THR A 50 18.34 6.49 -2.70
C THR A 50 18.01 7.38 -3.91
N LYS A 51 18.87 7.41 -4.94
CA LYS A 51 18.54 8.04 -6.23
C LYS A 51 17.33 7.32 -6.83
N LYS A 52 16.33 8.08 -7.29
CA LYS A 52 15.07 7.56 -7.85
C LYS A 52 14.90 8.08 -9.28
N GLY A 53 14.44 7.20 -10.18
CA GLY A 53 13.91 7.61 -11.48
C GLY A 53 12.46 8.07 -11.35
N GLN A 54 11.99 8.91 -12.28
CA GLN A 54 10.58 9.26 -12.41
C GLN A 54 9.95 8.40 -13.49
N VAL A 55 8.77 7.85 -13.20
CA VAL A 55 7.93 7.11 -14.14
C VAL A 55 6.49 7.57 -13.93
N THR A 56 5.76 7.77 -15.02
CA THR A 56 4.31 7.96 -15.00
C THR A 56 3.64 6.61 -15.21
N LEU A 57 2.70 6.25 -14.34
CA LEU A 57 1.95 5.00 -14.38
C LEU A 57 0.46 5.33 -14.42
N TYR A 58 -0.29 4.56 -15.21
CA TYR A 58 -1.74 4.58 -15.19
C TYR A 58 -2.21 3.41 -14.33
N ILE A 59 -3.13 3.69 -13.40
CA ILE A 59 -3.68 2.72 -12.45
C ILE A 59 -5.19 2.83 -12.54
N ASP A 60 -5.89 1.70 -12.52
CA ASP A 60 -7.34 1.68 -12.52
C ASP A 60 -7.91 2.41 -11.30
N ASP A 61 -9.07 3.05 -11.49
CA ASP A 61 -9.65 3.95 -10.51
C ASP A 61 -10.00 3.26 -9.18
N GLU A 62 -10.41 1.99 -9.22
CA GLU A 62 -10.72 1.19 -8.03
C GLU A 62 -9.47 0.89 -7.20
N ASP A 63 -8.42 0.40 -7.85
CA ASP A 63 -7.12 0.14 -7.20
C ASP A 63 -6.51 1.41 -6.62
N LEU A 64 -6.64 2.53 -7.34
CA LEU A 64 -6.16 3.82 -6.87
C LEU A 64 -6.87 4.26 -5.58
N LYS A 65 -8.18 4.00 -5.43
CA LYS A 65 -8.92 4.28 -4.19
C LYS A 65 -8.41 3.44 -3.02
N VAL A 66 -8.12 2.16 -3.24
CA VAL A 66 -7.55 1.27 -2.22
C VAL A 66 -6.18 1.78 -1.77
N LEU A 67 -5.30 2.08 -2.73
CA LEU A 67 -3.94 2.57 -2.43
C LEU A 67 -3.96 3.92 -1.70
N LYS A 68 -4.86 4.84 -2.08
CA LYS A 68 -5.08 6.11 -1.37
C LYS A 68 -5.55 5.89 0.06
N THR A 69 -6.45 4.93 0.28
CA THR A 69 -6.96 4.58 1.62
C THR A 69 -5.83 4.07 2.52
N ILE A 70 -5.00 3.17 2.01
CA ILE A 70 -3.82 2.64 2.73
C ILE A 70 -2.82 3.76 3.05
N ALA A 71 -2.53 4.63 2.07
CA ALA A 71 -1.65 5.76 2.27
C ALA A 71 -2.16 6.69 3.38
N HIS A 72 -3.47 6.96 3.40
CA HIS A 72 -4.11 7.75 4.45
C HIS A 72 -4.03 7.08 5.83
N LEU A 73 -4.39 5.79 5.93
CA LEU A 73 -4.31 5.03 7.19
C LEU A 73 -2.90 5.01 7.77
N LYS A 74 -1.88 4.99 6.90
CA LYS A 74 -0.46 4.99 7.28
C LYS A 74 0.18 6.35 7.39
N LYS A 75 -0.59 7.44 7.21
CA LYS A 75 -0.07 8.81 7.24
C LYS A 75 1.17 8.95 6.34
N THR A 76 1.10 8.36 5.16
CA THR A 76 2.21 8.32 4.21
C THR A 76 1.75 8.75 2.82
N THR A 77 2.66 8.79 1.85
CA THR A 77 2.33 9.18 0.49
C THR A 77 2.00 7.98 -0.37
N LEU A 78 1.13 8.17 -1.36
CA LEU A 78 0.82 7.15 -2.37
C LEU A 78 2.12 6.63 -3.03
N ASN A 79 3.04 7.53 -3.36
CA ASN A 79 4.35 7.16 -3.90
C ASN A 79 5.15 6.25 -2.96
N LYS A 80 5.07 6.41 -1.63
CA LYS A 80 5.76 5.51 -0.70
C LYS A 80 5.11 4.13 -0.70
N VAL A 81 3.78 4.05 -0.67
CA VAL A 81 3.04 2.77 -0.76
C VAL A 81 3.39 2.01 -2.04
N ILE A 82 3.27 2.67 -3.20
CA ILE A 82 3.58 2.07 -4.51
C ILE A 82 5.05 1.62 -4.58
N ASN A 83 5.99 2.46 -4.13
CA ASN A 83 7.41 2.11 -4.16
C ASN A 83 7.75 0.88 -3.32
N GLU A 84 7.10 0.70 -2.17
CA GLU A 84 7.34 -0.47 -1.32
C GLU A 84 6.76 -1.74 -1.95
N PHE A 85 5.56 -1.66 -2.55
CA PHE A 85 4.99 -2.78 -3.30
C PHE A 85 5.88 -3.19 -4.48
N ILE A 86 6.31 -2.23 -5.31
CA ILE A 86 7.21 -2.51 -6.43
C ILE A 86 8.53 -3.09 -5.93
N ARG A 87 9.12 -2.51 -4.87
CA ARG A 87 10.39 -2.97 -4.31
C ARG A 87 10.34 -4.41 -3.83
N ALA A 88 9.25 -4.80 -3.17
CA ALA A 88 9.03 -6.17 -2.71
C ALA A 88 9.13 -7.16 -3.86
N ASN A 89 8.32 -6.92 -4.88
CA ASN A 89 8.21 -7.79 -6.04
C ASN A 89 9.51 -7.78 -6.85
N VAL A 90 10.11 -6.61 -7.10
CA VAL A 90 11.38 -6.51 -7.84
C VAL A 90 12.52 -7.23 -7.13
N ARG A 91 12.60 -7.17 -5.79
CA ARG A 91 13.62 -7.92 -5.04
C ARG A 91 13.43 -9.41 -5.17
N ALA A 92 12.20 -9.89 -4.93
CA ALA A 92 11.86 -11.30 -5.08
C ALA A 92 12.17 -11.78 -6.51
N THR A 93 11.77 -11.04 -7.54
CA THR A 93 12.07 -11.40 -8.93
C THR A 93 13.56 -11.40 -9.21
N LYS A 94 14.32 -10.41 -8.69
CA LYS A 94 15.76 -10.33 -8.91
C LYS A 94 16.51 -11.55 -8.35
N GLU A 95 16.06 -12.10 -7.23
CA GLU A 95 16.64 -13.32 -6.64
C GLU A 95 16.46 -14.56 -7.54
N HIS A 96 15.46 -14.55 -8.43
CA HIS A 96 15.18 -15.64 -9.37
C HIS A 96 15.73 -15.39 -10.79
N LEU A 97 16.40 -14.26 -11.04
CA LEU A 97 17.04 -14.00 -12.33
C LEU A 97 18.41 -14.71 -12.42
N PRO A 98 18.81 -15.18 -13.61
CA PRO A 98 20.14 -15.76 -13.81
C PRO A 98 21.24 -14.76 -13.43
N GLU A 99 22.27 -15.20 -12.70
CA GLU A 99 23.37 -14.33 -12.25
C GLU A 99 24.16 -13.73 -13.42
N GLU A 100 24.23 -14.45 -14.54
CA GLU A 100 24.92 -14.03 -15.76
C GLU A 100 24.17 -12.93 -16.53
N LEU A 101 22.92 -12.64 -16.16
CA LEU A 101 22.08 -11.66 -16.85
C LEU A 101 22.56 -10.23 -16.57
N ASN A 102 23.06 -9.55 -17.60
CA ASN A 102 23.44 -8.15 -17.50
C ASN A 102 22.22 -7.21 -17.56
N ILE A 103 21.62 -6.95 -16.39
CA ILE A 103 20.43 -6.09 -16.22
C ILE A 103 20.67 -4.68 -16.81
N ASP A 104 21.85 -4.10 -16.58
CA ASP A 104 22.17 -2.74 -17.04
C ASP A 104 22.18 -2.62 -18.57
N LYS A 105 22.72 -3.64 -19.26
CA LYS A 105 22.73 -3.70 -20.72
C LYS A 105 21.31 -3.73 -21.27
N ILE A 106 20.46 -4.59 -20.71
CA ILE A 106 19.07 -4.77 -21.14
C ILE A 106 18.25 -3.49 -20.88
N ALA A 107 18.43 -2.86 -19.72
CA ALA A 107 17.78 -1.59 -19.39
C ALA A 107 18.17 -0.48 -20.40
N LYS A 108 19.47 -0.36 -20.72
CA LYS A 108 19.96 0.60 -21.74
C LYS A 108 19.36 0.33 -23.13
N GLU A 109 19.20 -0.93 -23.52
CA GLU A 109 18.58 -1.31 -24.79
C GLU A 109 17.09 -0.97 -24.84
N TYR A 110 16.37 -1.12 -23.72
CA TYR A 110 14.98 -0.65 -23.60
C TYR A 110 14.89 0.88 -23.76
N ASP A 111 15.72 1.63 -23.04
CA ASP A 111 15.72 3.10 -23.12
C ASP A 111 16.02 3.60 -24.54
N LYS A 112 17.00 2.99 -25.22
CA LYS A 112 17.35 3.31 -26.61
C LYS A 112 16.15 3.09 -27.55
N ARG A 113 15.43 1.99 -27.40
CA ARG A 113 14.27 1.66 -28.24
C ARG A 113 13.09 2.60 -28.04
N ASN A 114 12.92 3.14 -26.83
CA ASN A 114 11.77 3.99 -26.50
C ASN A 114 12.06 5.49 -26.56
N LYS A 115 13.32 5.93 -26.57
CA LYS A 115 13.70 7.34 -26.84
C LYS A 115 13.27 7.83 -28.22
N ASN A 116 13.16 6.96 -29.22
CA ASN A 116 12.82 7.33 -30.60
C ASN A 116 11.31 7.33 -30.90
N LYS A 117 10.45 7.08 -29.91
CA LYS A 117 8.99 7.11 -30.03
C LYS A 117 8.38 8.39 -29.46
N GLY A 118 9.03 9.54 -29.73
CA GLY A 118 8.38 10.84 -29.55
C GLY A 118 7.07 10.90 -30.33
N PRO A 119 6.11 11.73 -29.92
CA PRO A 119 4.79 11.75 -30.55
C PRO A 119 4.95 11.97 -32.05
N LYS A 120 4.48 11.02 -32.86
CA LYS A 120 4.17 11.32 -34.26
C LYS A 120 3.09 12.39 -34.20
N LYS A 121 3.45 13.62 -34.55
CA LYS A 121 2.49 14.70 -34.79
C LYS A 121 1.47 14.26 -35.83
#